data_AF-A0A4P6ACT3-F1
#
_entry.id   AF-A0A4P6ACT3-F1
#
_cell.length_a   1.000
_cell.length_b   1.000
_cell.length_c   1.000
_cell.angle_alpha   90.00
_cell.angle_beta   90.00
_cell.angle_gamma   90.00
#
_symmetry.space_group_name_H-M   'P 1'
#
loop_
_entity.id
_entity.type
_entity.pdbx_description
1 polymer ?
#
loop_
_entity_poly.entity_id
_entity_poly.type
_entity_poly.pdbx_seq_one_letter_code
_entity_poly.pdbx_strand_id
1 'polypeptide(L)'
;MHNVTNPFQACNDIFFKPNGVFKAVGEHNNWSWMPFLLVMGITLASQYLYVNFVDIEWFANINIAAQGAMSPAEEEQMRAFFTRDTLLWSQLIGAFFVLIIVNAIYAVYVNLATRSDDSHVFGFTDWYGFSWWLSMPYVVTLLIGVALLLFSGDHQTTPAILAPTSLSFILSVPMDSSWFAFTQAIRLELFWGIYLAIVGISQWTSFSRQKAAIIAIAPYAIIYIIWLVALLVS
;
A
#
# COMPACT_ATOMS: atom_id res chain seq x y z
N MET A 1 -24.07 -17.67 -11.78
CA MET A 1 -23.08 -17.21 -10.79
C MET A 1 -21.71 -17.30 -11.43
N HIS A 2 -20.89 -16.27 -11.32
CA HIS A 2 -19.52 -16.28 -11.87
C HIS A 2 -18.65 -17.24 -11.04
N ASN A 3 -18.13 -18.30 -11.67
CA ASN A 3 -17.32 -19.31 -11.00
C ASN A 3 -15.83 -19.00 -11.19
N VAL A 4 -15.07 -18.96 -10.08
CA VAL A 4 -13.62 -18.74 -10.09
C VAL A 4 -12.95 -20.07 -9.81
N THR A 5 -12.15 -20.56 -10.75
CA THR A 5 -11.68 -21.95 -10.76
C THR A 5 -10.22 -22.12 -10.32
N ASN A 6 -9.43 -21.04 -10.34
CA ASN A 6 -8.00 -21.07 -10.02
C ASN A 6 -7.51 -19.68 -9.56
N PRO A 7 -6.36 -19.61 -8.85
CA PRO A 7 -5.86 -18.34 -8.30
C PRO A 7 -5.39 -17.32 -9.34
N PHE A 8 -4.96 -17.74 -10.54
CA PHE A 8 -4.60 -16.80 -11.61
C PHE A 8 -5.82 -16.05 -12.13
N GLN A 9 -6.91 -16.80 -12.37
CA GLN A 9 -8.19 -16.23 -12.70
C GLN A 9 -8.66 -15.27 -11.59
N ALA A 10 -8.53 -15.68 -10.31
CA ALA A 10 -8.90 -14.85 -9.18
C ALA A 10 -8.14 -13.51 -9.15
N CYS A 11 -6.84 -13.50 -9.46
CA CYS A 11 -6.02 -12.28 -9.53
C CYS A 11 -6.46 -11.32 -10.63
N ASN A 12 -7.04 -11.80 -11.73
CA ASN A 12 -7.65 -10.94 -12.74
C ASN A 12 -9.06 -10.48 -12.31
N ASP A 13 -9.85 -11.40 -11.78
CA ASP A 13 -11.26 -11.16 -11.51
C ASP A 13 -11.49 -10.29 -10.27
N ILE A 14 -10.50 -10.16 -9.37
CA ILE A 14 -10.60 -9.33 -8.15
C ILE A 14 -10.92 -7.86 -8.49
N PHE A 15 -10.47 -7.36 -9.64
CA PHE A 15 -10.67 -5.97 -10.06
C PHE A 15 -12.10 -5.68 -10.52
N PHE A 16 -12.82 -6.67 -11.04
CA PHE A 16 -14.10 -6.47 -11.73
C PHE A 16 -15.26 -7.29 -11.14
N LYS A 17 -14.97 -8.44 -10.53
CA LYS A 17 -15.93 -9.42 -10.00
C LYS A 17 -15.51 -9.95 -8.62
N PRO A 18 -15.23 -9.06 -7.64
CA PRO A 18 -14.64 -9.45 -6.35
C PRO A 18 -15.51 -10.41 -5.52
N ASN A 19 -16.84 -10.37 -5.63
CA ASN A 19 -17.73 -11.29 -4.90
C ASN A 19 -17.39 -12.77 -5.19
N GLY A 20 -17.18 -13.11 -6.46
CA GLY A 20 -16.85 -14.49 -6.85
C GLY A 20 -15.46 -14.91 -6.35
N VAL A 21 -14.52 -13.96 -6.32
CA VAL A 21 -13.17 -14.19 -5.80
C VAL A 21 -13.20 -14.43 -4.30
N PHE A 22 -13.83 -13.56 -3.52
CA PHE A 22 -13.89 -13.74 -2.07
C PHE A 22 -14.68 -15.00 -1.68
N LYS A 23 -15.73 -15.36 -2.43
CA LYS A 23 -16.37 -16.66 -2.23
C LYS A 23 -15.37 -17.82 -2.42
N ALA A 24 -14.68 -17.87 -3.56
CA ALA A 24 -13.75 -18.96 -3.86
C ALA A 24 -12.56 -19.01 -2.88
N VAL A 25 -12.00 -17.86 -2.50
CA VAL A 25 -10.88 -17.79 -1.54
C VAL A 25 -11.32 -18.24 -0.14
N GLY A 26 -12.57 -18.00 0.25
CA GLY A 26 -13.11 -18.53 1.51
C GLY A 26 -13.29 -20.06 1.52
N GLU A 27 -13.32 -20.70 0.35
CA GLU A 27 -13.50 -22.15 0.18
C GLU A 27 -12.19 -22.88 -0.16
N HIS A 28 -11.11 -22.15 -0.51
CA HIS A 28 -9.86 -22.71 -0.98
C HIS A 28 -8.63 -22.19 -0.22
N ASN A 29 -7.89 -23.12 0.38
CA ASN A 29 -6.64 -22.83 1.07
C ASN A 29 -5.52 -22.41 0.10
N ASN A 30 -4.55 -21.65 0.60
CA ASN A 30 -3.31 -21.25 -0.07
C ASN A 30 -3.44 -20.33 -1.29
N TRP A 31 -4.65 -19.97 -1.73
CA TRP A 31 -4.82 -19.09 -2.90
C TRP A 31 -4.20 -17.70 -2.68
N SER A 32 -4.16 -17.22 -1.44
CA SER A 32 -3.57 -15.93 -1.08
C SER A 32 -2.05 -15.85 -1.24
N TRP A 33 -1.34 -16.97 -1.47
CA TRP A 33 0.08 -16.90 -1.87
C TRP A 33 0.25 -16.20 -3.23
N MET A 34 -0.74 -16.29 -4.12
CA MET A 34 -0.67 -15.65 -5.42
C MET A 34 -0.64 -14.12 -5.33
N PRO A 35 -1.64 -13.43 -4.72
CA PRO A 35 -1.57 -11.99 -4.53
C PRO A 35 -0.40 -11.57 -3.64
N PHE A 36 0.00 -12.38 -2.64
CA PHE A 36 1.20 -12.10 -1.85
C PHE A 36 2.45 -11.97 -2.73
N LEU A 37 2.74 -12.98 -3.56
CA LEU A 37 3.91 -12.98 -4.44
C LEU A 37 3.85 -11.87 -5.48
N LEU A 38 2.66 -11.59 -6.05
CA LEU A 38 2.48 -10.52 -7.03
C LEU A 38 2.70 -9.14 -6.42
N VAL A 39 2.03 -8.83 -5.29
CA VAL A 39 2.15 -7.53 -4.60
C VAL A 39 3.57 -7.33 -4.08
N MET A 40 4.16 -8.35 -3.44
CA MET A 40 5.53 -8.26 -2.92
C MET A 40 6.53 -8.11 -4.07
N GLY A 41 6.43 -8.97 -5.08
CA GLY A 41 7.34 -8.99 -6.23
C GLY A 41 7.33 -7.66 -6.98
N ILE A 42 6.15 -7.13 -7.31
CA ILE A 42 6.06 -5.85 -8.02
C ILE A 42 6.57 -4.69 -7.15
N THR A 43 6.27 -4.69 -5.85
CA THR A 43 6.75 -3.63 -4.95
C THR A 43 8.27 -3.63 -4.89
N LEU A 44 8.91 -4.77 -4.65
CA LEU A 44 10.37 -4.87 -4.56
C LEU A 44 11.04 -4.55 -5.91
N ALA A 45 10.47 -5.03 -7.02
CA ALA A 45 10.97 -4.70 -8.35
C ALA A 45 10.89 -3.20 -8.63
N SER A 46 9.77 -2.55 -8.30
CA SER A 46 9.61 -1.09 -8.48
C SER A 46 10.60 -0.29 -7.63
N GLN A 47 10.82 -0.68 -6.37
CA GLN A 47 11.81 -0.02 -5.51
C GLN A 47 13.23 -0.19 -6.05
N TYR A 48 13.58 -1.41 -6.48
CA TYR A 48 14.86 -1.69 -7.11
C TYR A 48 15.07 -0.82 -8.36
N LEU A 49 14.07 -0.76 -9.25
CA LEU A 49 14.14 0.05 -10.46
C LEU A 49 14.30 1.54 -10.14
N TYR A 50 13.52 2.07 -9.21
CA TYR A 50 13.58 3.48 -8.81
C TYR A 50 14.95 3.88 -8.26
N VAL A 51 15.52 3.10 -7.33
CA VAL A 51 16.83 3.43 -6.74
C VAL A 51 17.97 3.35 -7.77
N ASN A 52 17.86 2.45 -8.75
CA ASN A 52 18.84 2.37 -9.84
C ASN A 52 18.63 3.44 -10.91
N PHE A 53 17.44 4.02 -11.01
CA PHE A 53 17.12 5.09 -11.94
C PHE A 53 17.50 6.49 -11.41
N VAL A 54 17.29 6.73 -10.11
CA VAL A 54 17.39 8.08 -9.53
C VAL A 54 18.84 8.57 -9.41
N ASP A 55 19.03 9.88 -9.60
CA ASP A 55 20.25 10.57 -9.21
C ASP A 55 20.35 10.62 -7.68
N ILE A 56 21.32 9.90 -7.13
CA ILE A 56 21.50 9.74 -5.69
C ILE A 56 21.97 11.03 -5.02
N GLU A 57 22.79 11.85 -5.69
CA GLU A 57 23.26 13.11 -5.11
C GLU A 57 22.12 14.11 -5.01
N TRP A 58 21.32 14.22 -6.08
CA TRP A 58 20.08 14.99 -6.06
C TRP A 58 19.12 14.48 -4.99
N PHE A 59 18.91 13.16 -4.91
CA PHE A 59 18.02 12.56 -3.92
C PHE A 59 18.50 12.83 -2.49
N ALA A 60 19.80 12.77 -2.22
CA ALA A 60 20.38 13.12 -0.93
C ALA A 60 20.09 14.59 -0.59
N ASN A 61 20.31 15.50 -1.54
CA ASN A 61 20.08 16.93 -1.36
C ASN A 61 18.64 17.26 -0.96
N ILE A 62 17.66 16.72 -1.69
CA ILE A 62 16.24 17.00 -1.39
C ILE A 62 15.82 16.40 -0.03
N ASN A 63 16.38 15.25 0.36
CA ASN A 63 16.06 14.64 1.65
C ASN A 63 16.71 15.36 2.82
N ILE A 64 17.95 15.83 2.67
CA ILE A 64 18.63 16.66 3.69
C ILE A 64 17.88 17.99 3.85
N ALA A 65 17.51 18.65 2.74
CA ALA A 65 16.75 19.90 2.78
C ALA A 65 15.40 19.73 3.49
N ALA A 66 14.75 18.56 3.36
CA ALA A 66 13.49 18.26 4.02
C ALA A 66 13.61 18.07 5.55
N GLN A 67 14.81 17.89 6.11
CA GLN A 67 15.03 17.75 7.56
C GLN A 67 15.06 19.10 8.30
N GLY A 68 15.04 20.23 7.57
CA GLY A 68 15.16 21.57 8.15
C GLY A 68 16.61 21.97 8.43
N ALA A 69 16.80 22.95 9.32
CA ALA A 69 18.13 23.49 9.61
C ALA A 69 19.00 22.47 10.38
N MET A 70 20.13 22.11 9.79
CA MET A 70 21.13 21.20 10.36
C MET A 70 22.50 21.89 10.43
N SER A 71 23.39 21.41 11.30
CA SER A 71 24.79 21.85 11.26
C SER A 71 25.52 21.25 10.05
N PRO A 72 26.57 21.90 9.52
CA PRO A 72 27.32 21.37 8.37
C PRO A 72 27.87 19.94 8.59
N ALA A 73 28.25 19.61 9.82
CA ALA A 73 28.74 18.27 10.17
C ALA A 73 27.63 17.21 10.12
N GLU A 74 26.41 17.56 10.54
CA GLU A 74 25.26 16.65 10.48
C GLU A 74 24.79 16.44 9.03
N GLU A 75 24.83 17.48 8.20
CA GLU A 75 24.52 17.37 6.77
C GLU A 75 25.52 16.45 6.05
N GLU A 76 26.82 16.62 6.32
CA GLU A 76 27.87 15.78 5.72
C GLU A 76 27.74 14.32 6.16
N GLN A 77 27.45 14.07 7.45
CA GLN A 77 27.20 12.74 7.97
C GLN A 77 25.97 12.09 7.29
N MET A 78 24.89 12.85 7.12
CA MET A 78 23.67 12.35 6.48
C MET A 78 23.91 12.04 5.00
N ARG A 79 24.64 12.92 4.30
CA ARG A 79 25.04 12.71 2.90
C ARG A 79 25.88 11.45 2.74
N ALA A 80 26.81 11.19 3.66
CA ALA A 80 27.64 9.97 3.64
C ALA A 80 26.80 8.68 3.77
N PHE A 81 25.60 8.75 4.35
CA PHE A 81 24.68 7.62 4.45
C PHE A 81 23.85 7.41 3.17
N PHE A 82 23.62 8.47 2.38
CA PHE A 82 22.90 8.41 1.10
C PHE A 82 23.77 7.84 -0.03
N THR A 83 24.18 6.58 0.11
CA THR A 83 24.76 5.81 -0.99
C THR A 83 23.67 5.02 -1.70
N ARG A 84 23.93 4.63 -2.96
CA ARG A 84 23.01 3.76 -3.71
C ARG A 84 22.73 2.45 -2.97
N ASP A 85 23.77 1.83 -2.42
CA ASP A 85 23.64 0.55 -1.71
C ASP A 85 22.81 0.69 -0.44
N THR A 86 23.07 1.72 0.37
CA THR A 86 22.30 2.00 1.58
C THR A 86 20.84 2.28 1.24
N LEU A 87 20.58 3.11 0.22
CA LEU A 87 19.22 3.44 -0.20
C LEU A 87 18.50 2.19 -0.73
N LEU A 88 19.17 1.39 -1.56
CA LEU A 88 18.58 0.19 -2.14
C LEU A 88 18.17 -0.80 -1.04
N TRP A 89 19.09 -1.15 -0.14
CA TRP A 89 18.79 -2.12 0.90
C TRP A 89 17.77 -1.61 1.91
N SER A 90 17.84 -0.32 2.29
CA SER A 90 16.84 0.26 3.21
C SER A 90 15.43 0.28 2.59
N GLN A 91 15.30 0.61 1.30
CA GLN A 91 14.03 0.57 0.57
C GLN A 91 13.49 -0.86 0.44
N LEU A 92 14.33 -1.83 0.05
CA LEU A 92 13.90 -3.22 -0.14
C LEU A 92 13.51 -3.88 1.18
N ILE A 93 14.35 -3.76 2.20
CA ILE A 93 14.08 -4.32 3.54
C ILE A 93 12.85 -3.63 4.14
N GLY A 94 12.80 -2.30 4.07
CA GLY A 94 11.68 -1.50 4.54
C GLY A 94 10.37 -1.93 3.90
N ALA A 95 10.31 -1.98 2.57
CA ALA A 95 9.11 -2.37 1.83
C ALA A 95 8.67 -3.80 2.16
N PHE A 96 9.61 -4.75 2.25
CA PHE A 96 9.32 -6.14 2.58
C PHE A 96 8.63 -6.28 3.95
N PHE A 97 9.23 -5.71 4.99
CA PHE A 97 8.70 -5.83 6.34
C PHE A 97 7.45 -4.99 6.56
N VAL A 98 7.39 -3.76 6.03
CA VAL A 98 6.21 -2.90 6.17
C VAL A 98 4.98 -3.56 5.57
N LEU A 99 5.08 -4.16 4.37
CA LEU A 99 3.94 -4.85 3.76
C LEU A 99 3.45 -6.02 4.61
N ILE A 100 4.35 -6.86 5.13
CA ILE A 100 4.01 -7.99 5.99
C ILE A 100 3.32 -7.50 7.28
N ILE A 101 3.92 -6.52 7.95
CA ILE A 101 3.44 -6.00 9.24
C ILE A 101 2.08 -5.32 9.07
N VAL A 102 1.91 -4.45 8.06
CA VAL A 102 0.65 -3.74 7.83
C VAL A 102 -0.49 -4.72 7.50
N ASN A 103 -0.24 -5.72 6.64
CA ASN A 103 -1.23 -6.75 6.33
C ASN A 103 -1.58 -7.59 7.57
N ALA A 104 -0.62 -7.85 8.46
CA ALA A 104 -0.83 -8.57 9.71
C ALA A 104 -1.66 -7.75 10.70
N ILE A 105 -1.33 -6.47 10.88
CA ILE A 105 -2.11 -5.54 11.73
C ILE A 105 -3.55 -5.46 11.25
N TYR A 106 -3.76 -5.32 9.94
CA TYR A 106 -5.10 -5.29 9.36
C TYR A 106 -5.85 -6.61 9.59
N ALA A 107 -5.18 -7.75 9.43
CA ALA A 107 -5.76 -9.06 9.70
C ALA A 107 -6.16 -9.23 11.17
N VAL A 108 -5.34 -8.78 12.13
CA VAL A 108 -5.71 -8.74 13.55
C VAL A 108 -6.95 -7.89 13.75
N TYR A 109 -6.97 -6.68 13.16
CA TYR A 109 -8.12 -5.79 13.26
C TYR A 109 -9.41 -6.44 12.76
N VAL A 110 -9.42 -6.98 11.54
CA VAL A 110 -10.64 -7.57 10.96
C VAL A 110 -11.03 -8.85 11.69
N ASN A 111 -10.07 -9.67 12.12
CA ASN A 111 -10.35 -10.84 12.94
C ASN A 111 -11.11 -10.46 14.23
N LEU A 112 -10.63 -9.45 14.95
CA LEU A 112 -11.28 -8.97 16.17
C LEU A 112 -12.63 -8.31 15.89
N ALA A 113 -12.72 -7.47 14.85
CA ALA A 113 -13.93 -6.74 14.49
C ALA A 113 -15.06 -7.67 14.01
N THR A 114 -14.73 -8.82 13.45
CA THR A 114 -15.69 -9.82 12.95
C THR A 114 -15.98 -10.95 13.92
N ARG A 115 -15.27 -11.02 15.06
CA ARG A 115 -15.44 -12.07 16.09
C ARG A 115 -16.84 -12.15 16.69
N SER A 116 -17.62 -11.08 16.61
CA SER A 116 -19.01 -11.02 17.08
C SER A 116 -20.02 -11.68 16.13
N ASP A 117 -19.58 -12.23 15.00
CA ASP A 117 -20.45 -12.98 14.09
C ASP A 117 -20.66 -14.41 14.60
N ASP A 118 -21.91 -14.80 14.82
CA ASP A 118 -22.23 -16.16 15.27
C ASP A 118 -21.90 -17.23 14.21
N SER A 119 -21.79 -16.83 12.94
CA SER A 119 -21.37 -17.69 11.83
C SER A 119 -19.86 -17.70 11.57
N HIS A 120 -19.07 -17.13 12.49
CA HIS A 120 -17.64 -16.95 12.32
C HIS A 120 -16.88 -18.28 12.20
N VAL A 121 -16.31 -18.51 11.02
CA VAL A 121 -15.44 -19.67 10.73
C VAL A 121 -14.00 -19.28 10.37
N PHE A 122 -13.73 -17.99 10.11
CA PHE A 122 -12.45 -17.51 9.59
C PHE A 122 -11.50 -17.00 10.67
N GLY A 123 -10.34 -17.63 10.80
CA GLY A 123 -9.29 -17.28 11.76
C GLY A 123 -8.35 -16.17 11.27
N PHE A 124 -7.32 -15.87 12.06
CA PHE A 124 -6.34 -14.82 11.74
C PHE A 124 -5.66 -15.05 10.38
N THR A 125 -5.27 -16.30 10.09
CA THR A 125 -4.60 -16.66 8.84
C THR A 125 -5.46 -16.43 7.61
N ASP A 126 -6.78 -16.60 7.74
CA ASP A 126 -7.73 -16.33 6.65
C ASP A 126 -7.83 -14.83 6.39
N TRP A 127 -7.94 -14.02 7.45
CA TRP A 127 -7.93 -12.55 7.35
C TRP A 127 -6.57 -11.98 6.92
N TYR A 128 -5.48 -12.70 7.17
CA TYR A 128 -4.16 -12.36 6.64
C TYR A 128 -4.05 -12.71 5.16
N GLY A 129 -4.57 -13.86 4.75
CA GLY A 129 -4.71 -14.18 3.32
C GLY A 129 -5.60 -13.19 2.58
N PHE A 130 -6.67 -12.73 3.24
CA PHE A 130 -7.62 -11.75 2.74
C PHE A 130 -6.97 -10.39 2.44
N SER A 131 -6.12 -9.88 3.34
CA SER A 131 -5.51 -8.55 3.19
C SER A 131 -4.58 -8.44 1.97
N TRP A 132 -3.97 -9.53 1.53
CA TRP A 132 -3.23 -9.57 0.27
C TRP A 132 -4.11 -9.36 -0.97
N TRP A 133 -5.34 -9.88 -0.97
CA TRP A 133 -6.31 -9.61 -2.04
C TRP A 133 -6.75 -8.14 -2.06
N LEU A 134 -6.89 -7.51 -0.90
CA LEU A 134 -7.16 -6.08 -0.81
C LEU A 134 -6.03 -5.21 -1.39
N SER A 135 -4.81 -5.76 -1.39
CA SER A 135 -3.61 -5.08 -1.88
C SER A 135 -3.41 -5.21 -3.40
N MET A 136 -4.22 -6.02 -4.11
CA MET A 136 -4.09 -6.20 -5.56
C MET A 136 -4.19 -4.90 -6.39
N PRO A 137 -5.04 -3.91 -6.05
CA PRO A 137 -5.04 -2.60 -6.71
C PRO A 137 -3.67 -1.91 -6.77
N TYR A 138 -2.79 -2.10 -5.79
CA TYR A 138 -1.43 -1.55 -5.81
C TYR A 138 -0.60 -2.06 -6.99
N VAL A 139 -0.84 -3.29 -7.46
CA VAL A 139 -0.11 -3.85 -8.59
C VAL A 139 -0.33 -3.02 -9.84
N VAL A 140 -1.57 -2.60 -10.09
CA VAL A 140 -1.93 -1.79 -11.26
C VAL A 140 -1.28 -0.41 -11.17
N THR A 141 -1.39 0.26 -10.03
CA THR A 141 -0.85 1.62 -9.88
C THR A 141 0.67 1.65 -9.88
N LEU A 142 1.32 0.63 -9.30
CA LEU A 142 2.79 0.48 -9.37
C LEU A 142 3.28 0.20 -10.79
N LEU A 143 2.56 -0.63 -11.58
CA LEU A 143 2.92 -0.86 -12.97
C LEU A 143 2.84 0.43 -13.80
N ILE A 144 1.82 1.27 -13.56
CA ILE A 144 1.71 2.59 -14.17
C ILE A 144 2.88 3.47 -13.72
N GLY A 145 3.20 3.48 -12.43
CA GLY A 145 4.32 4.26 -11.88
C GLY A 145 5.67 3.85 -12.46
N VAL A 146 5.91 2.55 -12.64
CA VAL A 146 7.11 2.04 -13.32
C VAL A 146 7.12 2.45 -14.78
N ALA A 147 6.00 2.39 -15.49
CA ALA A 147 5.94 2.87 -16.87
C ALA A 147 6.29 4.36 -16.94
N LEU A 148 5.73 5.19 -16.05
CA LEU A 148 6.06 6.63 -15.98
C LEU A 148 7.54 6.87 -15.67
N LEU A 149 8.12 6.09 -14.75
CA LEU A 149 9.56 6.14 -14.45
C LEU A 149 10.40 5.82 -15.69
N LEU A 150 10.07 4.77 -16.44
CA LEU A 150 10.80 4.37 -17.65
C LEU A 150 10.67 5.37 -18.80
N PHE A 151 9.57 6.12 -18.85
CA PHE A 151 9.38 7.21 -19.81
C PHE A 151 9.92 8.56 -19.32
N SER A 152 10.40 8.65 -18.07
CA SER A 152 11.04 9.86 -17.58
C SER A 152 12.38 10.06 -18.28
N GLY A 153 12.57 11.25 -18.85
CA GLY A 153 13.85 11.67 -19.43
C GLY A 153 14.82 12.24 -18.40
N ASP A 154 14.40 12.37 -17.14
CA ASP A 154 15.16 12.99 -16.06
C ASP A 154 15.32 12.03 -14.87
N HIS A 155 16.56 11.90 -14.39
CA HIS A 155 16.93 11.09 -13.24
C HIS A 155 16.63 11.78 -11.89
N GLN A 156 16.28 13.07 -11.89
CA GLN A 156 15.87 13.85 -10.72
C GLN A 156 14.36 13.72 -10.45
N THR A 157 13.92 12.47 -10.25
CA THR A 157 12.51 12.14 -10.09
C THR A 157 12.20 11.74 -8.64
N THR A 158 11.14 12.29 -8.06
CA THR A 158 10.75 11.97 -6.66
C THR A 158 10.09 10.60 -6.54
N PRO A 159 10.05 9.98 -5.34
CA PRO A 159 9.40 8.68 -5.15
C PRO A 159 7.91 8.67 -5.47
N ALA A 160 7.27 9.85 -5.51
CA ALA A 160 5.86 9.99 -5.83
C ALA A 160 5.50 9.42 -7.22
N ILE A 161 6.46 9.35 -8.16
CA ILE A 161 6.23 8.75 -9.49
C ILE A 161 5.78 7.29 -9.43
N LEU A 162 6.17 6.54 -8.40
CA LEU A 162 5.74 5.16 -8.19
C LEU A 162 4.31 5.05 -7.65
N ALA A 163 3.67 6.16 -7.30
CA ALA A 163 2.28 6.24 -6.85
C ALA A 163 1.52 7.32 -7.63
N PRO A 164 1.35 7.18 -8.95
CA PRO A 164 0.84 8.25 -9.81
C PRO A 164 -0.62 8.62 -9.54
N THR A 165 -1.33 7.83 -8.75
CA THR A 165 -2.69 8.05 -8.29
C THR A 165 -2.76 8.81 -6.97
N SER A 166 -1.62 9.16 -6.36
CA SER A 166 -1.58 9.94 -5.12
C SER A 166 -1.92 11.40 -5.34
N LEU A 167 -2.50 12.03 -4.32
CA LEU A 167 -2.72 13.47 -4.35
C LEU A 167 -1.40 14.23 -4.41
N SER A 168 -0.32 13.72 -3.79
CA SER A 168 1.00 14.34 -3.90
C SER A 168 1.50 14.38 -5.35
N PHE A 169 1.32 13.32 -6.12
CA PHE A 169 1.73 13.26 -7.52
C PHE A 169 0.83 14.14 -8.39
N ILE A 170 -0.49 14.00 -8.26
CA ILE A 170 -1.49 14.73 -9.07
C ILE A 170 -1.39 16.24 -8.84
N LEU A 171 -1.17 16.67 -7.60
CA LEU A 171 -1.08 18.09 -7.23
C LEU A 171 0.37 18.60 -7.23
N SER A 172 1.35 17.75 -7.57
CA SER A 172 2.78 18.07 -7.55
C SER A 172 3.23 18.67 -6.21
N VAL A 173 2.78 18.08 -5.09
CA VAL A 173 3.15 18.52 -3.74
C VAL A 173 4.66 18.30 -3.53
N PRO A 174 5.43 19.34 -3.17
CA PRO A 174 6.87 19.22 -2.92
C PRO A 174 7.19 18.34 -1.70
N MET A 175 8.34 17.65 -1.70
CA MET A 175 8.77 16.77 -0.61
C MET A 175 9.08 17.49 0.71
N ASP A 176 9.42 18.77 0.66
CA ASP A 176 9.66 19.65 1.81
C ASP A 176 8.36 20.22 2.40
N SER A 177 7.21 19.95 1.79
CA SER A 177 5.91 20.33 2.34
C SER A 177 5.50 19.42 3.49
N SER A 178 5.00 20.00 4.59
CA SER A 178 4.38 19.25 5.70
C SER A 178 3.19 18.38 5.25
N TRP A 179 2.55 18.74 4.12
CA TRP A 179 1.43 18.01 3.54
C TRP A 179 1.84 16.85 2.63
N PHE A 180 3.13 16.72 2.29
CA PHE A 180 3.61 15.74 1.32
C PHE A 180 3.21 14.32 1.71
N ALA A 181 3.58 13.89 2.92
CA ALA A 181 3.33 12.52 3.36
C ALA A 181 1.83 12.19 3.46
N PHE A 182 0.99 13.15 3.89
CA PHE A 182 -0.46 12.97 3.97
C PHE A 182 -1.10 12.84 2.59
N THR A 183 -0.75 13.74 1.66
CA THR A 183 -1.24 13.69 0.27
C THR A 183 -0.67 12.51 -0.53
N GLN A 184 0.53 12.04 -0.17
CA GLN A 184 1.12 10.81 -0.71
C GLN A 184 0.34 9.56 -0.27
N ALA A 185 -0.20 9.55 0.94
CA ALA A 185 -0.95 8.42 1.47
C ALA A 185 -2.37 8.31 0.85
N ILE A 186 -2.99 9.45 0.50
CA ILE A 186 -4.30 9.49 -0.15
C ILE A 186 -4.16 9.18 -1.64
N ARG A 187 -4.60 7.99 -2.04
CA ARG A 187 -4.44 7.46 -3.40
C ARG A 187 -5.69 6.70 -3.84
N LEU A 188 -5.92 6.57 -5.14
CA LEU A 188 -7.09 5.87 -5.69
C LEU A 188 -7.25 4.45 -5.12
N GLU A 189 -6.15 3.71 -5.04
CA GLU A 189 -6.12 2.33 -4.60
C GLU A 189 -6.47 2.13 -3.12
N LEU A 190 -6.38 3.17 -2.28
CA LEU A 190 -6.91 3.17 -0.92
C LEU A 190 -8.43 2.92 -0.95
N PHE A 191 -9.15 3.72 -1.74
CA PHE A 191 -10.61 3.62 -1.85
C PHE A 191 -11.01 2.30 -2.52
N TRP A 192 -10.20 1.81 -3.46
CA TRP A 192 -10.41 0.50 -4.07
C TRP A 192 -10.24 -0.62 -3.04
N GLY A 193 -9.18 -0.60 -2.25
CA GLY A 193 -8.95 -1.56 -1.16
C GLY A 193 -10.07 -1.55 -0.12
N ILE A 194 -10.56 -0.37 0.26
CA ILE A 194 -11.74 -0.24 1.14
C ILE A 194 -12.95 -0.90 0.50
N TYR A 195 -13.25 -0.62 -0.77
CA TYR A 195 -14.36 -1.28 -1.47
C TYR A 195 -14.22 -2.81 -1.47
N LEU A 196 -13.03 -3.34 -1.75
CA LEU A 196 -12.76 -4.78 -1.70
C LEU A 196 -12.97 -5.34 -0.29
N ALA A 197 -12.56 -4.61 0.75
CA ALA A 197 -12.76 -5.01 2.14
C ALA A 197 -14.26 -5.11 2.48
N ILE A 198 -15.07 -4.17 2.01
CA ILE A 198 -16.53 -4.19 2.19
C ILE A 198 -17.12 -5.44 1.56
N VAL A 199 -16.80 -5.69 0.29
CA VAL A 199 -17.31 -6.86 -0.45
C VAL A 199 -16.89 -8.15 0.26
N GLY A 200 -15.61 -8.24 0.63
CA GLY A 200 -15.03 -9.40 1.26
C GLY A 200 -15.59 -9.72 2.64
N ILE A 201 -15.67 -8.71 3.52
CA ILE A 201 -16.26 -8.87 4.85
C ILE A 201 -17.74 -9.27 4.72
N SER A 202 -18.50 -8.63 3.82
CA SER A 202 -19.90 -9.04 3.56
C SER A 202 -20.04 -10.44 2.99
N GLN A 203 -19.02 -10.96 2.30
CA GLN A 203 -19.03 -12.32 1.74
C GLN A 203 -18.67 -13.38 2.77
N TRP A 204 -17.84 -13.04 3.76
CA TRP A 204 -17.29 -13.96 4.76
C TRP A 204 -18.00 -13.93 6.11
N THR A 205 -18.93 -12.99 6.31
CA THR A 205 -19.68 -12.84 7.56
C THR A 205 -21.17 -12.74 7.29
N SER A 206 -21.99 -12.96 8.31
CA SER A 206 -23.44 -12.72 8.26
C SER A 206 -23.83 -11.23 8.34
N PHE A 207 -22.84 -10.33 8.42
CA PHE A 207 -23.08 -8.92 8.66
C PHE A 207 -23.76 -8.21 7.49
N SER A 208 -24.60 -7.23 7.81
CA SER A 208 -25.15 -6.32 6.81
C SER A 208 -24.03 -5.56 6.10
N ARG A 209 -24.27 -5.17 4.83
CA ARG A 209 -23.31 -4.38 4.05
C ARG A 209 -22.91 -3.07 4.74
N GLN A 210 -23.82 -2.47 5.51
CA GLN A 210 -23.52 -1.28 6.30
C GLN A 210 -22.52 -1.58 7.42
N LYS A 211 -22.69 -2.67 8.17
CA LYS A 211 -21.75 -3.07 9.23
C LYS A 211 -20.38 -3.41 8.63
N ALA A 212 -20.33 -4.13 7.50
CA ALA A 212 -19.10 -4.40 6.76
C ALA A 212 -18.41 -3.10 6.31
N ALA A 213 -19.17 -2.11 5.82
CA ALA A 213 -18.65 -0.79 5.46
C ALA A 213 -18.03 -0.05 6.64
N ILE A 214 -18.70 -0.04 7.79
CA ILE A 214 -18.17 0.59 9.01
C ILE A 214 -16.84 -0.07 9.41
N ILE A 215 -16.77 -1.41 9.41
CA ILE A 215 -15.53 -2.14 9.74
C ILE A 215 -14.42 -1.82 8.72
N ALA A 216 -14.72 -1.87 7.43
CA ALA A 216 -13.72 -1.60 6.39
C ALA A 216 -13.16 -0.17 6.44
N ILE A 217 -14.00 0.82 6.74
CA ILE A 217 -13.64 2.25 6.72
C ILE A 217 -12.97 2.70 8.01
N ALA A 218 -13.40 2.18 9.17
CA ALA A 218 -12.98 2.65 10.49
C ALA A 218 -11.46 2.84 10.67
N PRO A 219 -10.57 1.88 10.34
CA PRO A 219 -9.13 2.05 10.58
C PRO A 219 -8.57 3.23 9.79
N TYR A 220 -8.99 3.39 8.53
CA TYR A 220 -8.55 4.51 7.69
C TYR A 220 -9.12 5.83 8.18
N ALA A 221 -10.42 5.90 8.46
CA ALA A 221 -11.04 7.12 8.98
C ALA A 221 -10.33 7.62 10.25
N ILE A 222 -10.04 6.72 11.19
CA ILE A 222 -9.32 7.06 12.43
C ILE A 222 -7.92 7.61 12.10
N ILE A 223 -7.13 6.90 11.31
CA ILE A 223 -5.75 7.29 10.99
C ILE A 223 -5.71 8.63 10.26
N TYR A 224 -6.51 8.81 9.20
CA TYR A 224 -6.48 10.03 8.39
C TYR A 224 -7.08 11.24 9.11
N ILE A 225 -8.10 11.07 9.95
CA ILE A 225 -8.65 12.17 10.76
C ILE A 225 -7.61 12.64 11.78
N ILE A 226 -6.98 11.71 12.52
CA ILE A 226 -5.94 12.07 13.50
C ILE A 226 -4.79 12.79 12.81
N TRP A 227 -4.32 12.28 11.67
CA TRP A 227 -3.24 12.90 10.92
C TRP A 227 -3.62 14.28 10.38
N LEU A 228 -4.83 14.43 9.83
CA LEU A 228 -5.31 15.73 9.35
C LEU A 228 -5.40 16.76 10.49
N VAL A 229 -5.93 16.37 11.65
CA VAL A 229 -5.99 17.25 12.82
C VAL A 229 -4.58 17.66 13.25
N ALA A 230 -3.63 16.71 13.31
CA ALA A 230 -2.25 17.00 13.65
C ALA A 230 -1.59 18.01 12.68
N LEU A 231 -1.87 17.92 11.38
CA LEU A 231 -1.38 18.87 10.37
C LEU A 231 -2.01 20.26 10.46
N LEU A 232 -3.27 20.35 10.90
CA LEU A 232 -3.97 21.63 11.02
C LEU A 232 -3.58 22.41 12.28
N VAL A 233 -2.95 21.75 13.25
CA VAL A 233 -2.52 22.35 14.53
C VAL A 233 -1.01 22.50 14.66
N SER A 234 -0.23 22.01 13.69
CA SER A 234 1.22 22.20 13.56
C SER A 234 1.55 23.46 12.80
#